data_AF-W5YMD6-F1
#
_entry.id   AF-W5YMD6-F1
#
_cell.length_a   1.000
_cell.length_b   1.000
_cell.length_c   1.000
_cell.angle_alpha   90.00
_cell.angle_beta   90.00
_cell.angle_gamma   90.00
#
_symmetry.space_group_name_H-M   'P 1'
#
loop_
_entity.id
_entity.type
_entity.pdbx_description
1 polymer ?
#
loop_
_entity_poly.entity_id
_entity_poly.type
_entity_poly.pdbx_seq_one_letter_code
_entity_poly.pdbx_strand_id
1 'polypeptide(L)'
;MDSGEVKPFAGEILRKAADTIDERGKQRDGAGQERSMSRTVAAFNAMTDHKLTEEDGWLFMQYLKDARSRAGQFTEDDYLDKTAYSALQAECAITNHNYRIMRGQCS
;
A
#
# COMPACT_ATOMS: atom_id res chain seq x y z
N MET A 1 30.36 13.03 23.53
CA MET A 1 28.92 12.84 23.26
C MET A 1 28.86 12.19 21.90
N ASP A 2 28.68 10.88 21.89
CA ASP A 2 28.50 10.12 20.66
C ASP A 2 27.18 10.60 20.05
N SER A 3 27.26 11.35 18.96
CA SER A 3 26.09 11.66 18.14
C SER A 3 25.73 10.39 17.40
N GLY A 4 25.18 9.43 18.14
CA GLY A 4 24.81 8.10 17.66
C GLY A 4 23.90 8.24 16.46
N GLU A 5 24.46 7.97 15.28
CA GLU A 5 23.74 7.91 14.03
C GLU A 5 22.69 6.80 14.16
N VAL A 6 21.45 7.16 14.46
CA VAL A 6 20.33 6.22 14.48
C VAL A 6 20.06 5.83 13.03
N LYS A 7 20.75 4.78 12.57
CA LYS A 7 20.43 4.14 11.30
C LYS A 7 19.04 3.53 11.43
N PRO A 8 18.05 3.92 10.61
CA PRO A 8 16.77 3.27 10.63
C PRO A 8 16.97 1.79 10.31
N PHE A 9 16.73 0.93 11.29
CA PHE A 9 16.73 -0.51 11.07
C PHE A 9 15.38 -0.90 10.44
N ALA A 10 15.36 -1.98 9.63
CA ALA A 10 14.16 -2.37 8.86
C ALA A 10 12.88 -2.43 9.71
N GLY A 11 12.98 -2.85 10.99
CA GLY A 11 11.85 -2.88 11.91
C GLY A 11 11.23 -1.51 12.23
N GLU A 12 12.01 -0.45 12.29
CA GLU A 12 11.50 0.91 12.53
C GLU A 12 10.76 1.45 11.31
N ILE A 13 11.25 1.15 10.11
CA ILE A 13 10.57 1.50 8.85
C ILE A 13 9.22 0.80 8.78
N LEU A 14 9.15 -0.48 9.15
CA LEU A 14 7.88 -1.22 9.22
C LEU A 14 6.91 -0.59 10.22
N ARG A 15 7.39 -0.17 11.39
CA ARG A 15 6.56 0.52 12.40
C ARG A 15 6.01 1.83 11.86
N LYS A 16 6.89 2.69 11.31
CA LYS A 16 6.50 3.96 10.70
C LYS A 16 5.50 3.75 9.56
N ALA A 17 5.66 2.69 8.76
CA ALA A 17 4.75 2.38 7.67
C ALA A 17 3.36 2.02 8.20
N ALA A 18 3.28 1.24 9.29
CA ALA A 18 2.02 0.94 9.97
C ALA A 18 1.36 2.21 10.51
N ASP A 19 2.12 3.07 11.20
CA ASP A 19 1.61 4.35 11.71
C ASP A 19 1.08 5.23 10.56
N THR A 20 1.81 5.27 9.43
CA THR A 20 1.42 6.01 8.22
C THR A 20 0.11 5.49 7.63
N ILE A 21 -0.11 4.16 7.62
CA ILE A 21 -1.37 3.56 7.17
C ILE A 21 -2.52 4.02 8.07
N ASP A 22 -2.34 3.96 9.39
CA ASP A 22 -3.38 4.33 10.36
C ASP A 22 -3.73 5.82 10.28
N GLU A 23 -2.72 6.69 10.21
CA GLU A 23 -2.93 8.14 10.07
C GLU A 23 -3.67 8.49 8.78
N ARG A 24 -3.28 7.87 7.67
CA ARG A 24 -3.94 8.11 6.37
C ARG A 24 -5.34 7.51 6.32
N GLY A 25 -5.55 6.35 6.94
CA GLY A 25 -6.88 5.76 7.08
C GLY A 25 -7.84 6.69 7.83
N LYS A 26 -7.38 7.28 8.94
CA LYS A 26 -8.16 8.28 9.71
C LYS A 26 -8.51 9.51 8.86
N GLN A 27 -7.58 10.00 8.04
CA GLN A 27 -7.79 11.19 7.21
C GLN A 27 -8.68 10.94 5.99
N ARG A 28 -8.58 9.76 5.37
CA ARG A 28 -9.12 9.50 4.02
C ARG A 28 -10.32 8.56 3.98
N ASP A 29 -10.40 7.62 4.92
CA ASP A 29 -11.37 6.53 4.87
C ASP A 29 -12.46 6.63 5.97
N GLY A 30 -12.37 7.60 6.89
CA GLY A 30 -13.43 7.89 7.88
C GLY A 30 -13.90 6.66 8.68
N ALA A 31 -14.99 6.79 9.45
CA ALA A 31 -15.56 5.65 10.16
C ALA A 31 -16.33 4.73 9.18
N GLY A 32 -15.62 3.82 8.53
CA GLY A 32 -16.21 2.71 7.78
C GLY A 32 -16.51 2.97 6.29
N GLN A 33 -15.84 3.94 5.64
CA GLN A 33 -15.96 4.07 4.18
C GLN A 33 -15.04 3.11 3.43
N GLU A 34 -15.41 2.82 2.19
CA GLU A 34 -14.60 2.05 1.26
C GLU A 34 -13.23 2.73 1.04
N ARG A 35 -12.16 1.93 1.11
CA ARG A 35 -10.80 2.43 0.94
C ARG A 35 -10.65 3.16 -0.38
N SER A 36 -9.90 4.26 -0.35
CA SER A 36 -9.60 5.08 -1.53
C SER A 36 -9.06 4.28 -2.73
N MET A 37 -8.35 3.17 -2.51
CA MET A 37 -7.83 2.33 -3.61
C MET A 37 -8.92 1.58 -4.37
N SER A 38 -9.83 0.89 -3.66
CA SER A 38 -10.95 0.18 -4.31
C SER A 38 -11.79 1.13 -5.19
N ARG A 39 -12.11 2.32 -4.67
CA ARG A 39 -12.81 3.38 -5.43
C ARG A 39 -12.02 3.83 -6.67
N THR A 40 -10.71 4.00 -6.53
CA THR A 40 -9.82 4.40 -7.63
C THR A 40 -9.80 3.35 -8.73
N VAL A 41 -9.63 2.08 -8.36
CA VAL A 41 -9.60 0.96 -9.31
C VAL A 41 -10.95 0.78 -10.01
N ALA A 42 -12.06 0.89 -9.28
CA ALA A 42 -13.39 0.81 -9.86
C ALA A 42 -13.62 1.92 -10.91
N ALA A 43 -13.26 3.16 -10.58
CA ALA A 43 -13.35 4.28 -11.52
C ALA A 43 -12.43 4.11 -12.73
N PHE A 44 -11.18 3.67 -12.51
CA PHE A 44 -10.22 3.43 -13.59
C PHE A 44 -10.73 2.37 -14.56
N ASN A 45 -11.19 1.22 -14.05
CA ASN A 45 -11.75 0.14 -14.86
C ASN A 45 -12.98 0.61 -15.66
N ALA A 46 -13.88 1.38 -15.05
CA ALA A 46 -15.07 1.91 -15.73
C ALA A 46 -14.72 2.86 -16.89
N MET A 47 -13.65 3.65 -16.76
CA MET A 47 -13.23 4.60 -17.80
C MET A 47 -12.39 3.98 -18.91
N THR A 48 -11.70 2.87 -18.63
CA THR A 48 -10.66 2.32 -19.52
C THR A 48 -10.99 0.92 -20.06
N ASP A 49 -12.09 0.30 -19.60
CA ASP A 49 -12.46 -1.09 -19.89
C ASP A 49 -11.40 -2.14 -19.44
N HIS A 50 -10.58 -1.75 -18.47
CA HIS A 50 -9.66 -2.67 -17.79
C HIS A 50 -10.34 -3.42 -16.64
N LYS A 51 -9.66 -4.45 -16.14
CA LYS A 51 -10.14 -5.32 -15.05
C LYS A 51 -9.08 -5.46 -13.97
N LEU A 52 -8.56 -4.33 -13.51
CA LEU A 52 -7.61 -4.30 -12.40
C LEU A 52 -8.32 -4.63 -11.09
N THR A 53 -7.62 -5.30 -10.20
CA THR A 53 -8.04 -5.53 -8.81
C THR A 53 -7.49 -4.45 -7.88
N GLU A 54 -8.01 -4.37 -6.65
CA GLU A 54 -7.43 -3.48 -5.64
C GLU A 54 -5.95 -3.81 -5.36
N GLU A 55 -5.60 -5.10 -5.42
CA GLU A 55 -4.22 -5.58 -5.30
C GLU A 55 -3.31 -5.01 -6.40
N ASP A 56 -3.80 -5.01 -7.66
CA ASP A 56 -3.08 -4.41 -8.80
C ASP A 56 -2.89 -2.89 -8.61
N GLY A 57 -3.86 -2.22 -8.01
CA GLY A 57 -3.77 -0.80 -7.66
C GLY A 57 -2.63 -0.53 -6.68
N TRP A 58 -2.50 -1.33 -5.62
CA TRP A 58 -1.39 -1.19 -4.67
C TRP A 58 -0.04 -1.56 -5.29
N LEU A 59 0.01 -2.57 -6.17
CA LEU A 59 1.22 -2.91 -6.93
C LEU A 59 1.66 -1.75 -7.83
N PHE A 60 0.71 -1.12 -8.53
CA PHE A 60 0.98 0.04 -9.37
C PHE A 60 1.58 1.21 -8.55
N MET A 61 1.05 1.47 -7.36
CA MET A 61 1.58 2.50 -6.47
C MET A 61 3.00 2.21 -5.96
N GLN A 62 3.36 0.94 -5.77
CA GLN A 62 4.74 0.56 -5.47
C GLN A 62 5.68 0.86 -6.63
N TYR A 63 5.27 0.56 -7.87
CA TYR A 63 6.07 0.90 -9.05
C TYR A 63 6.23 2.42 -9.22
N LEU A 64 5.21 3.21 -8.92
CA LEU A 64 5.31 4.67 -8.92
C LEU A 64 6.40 5.15 -7.95
N LYS A 65 6.48 4.57 -6.76
CA LYS A 65 7.50 4.90 -5.76
C LYS A 65 8.90 4.43 -6.15
N ASP A 66 8.99 3.27 -6.79
CA ASP A 66 10.22 2.79 -7.42
C ASP A 66 10.72 3.70 -8.55
N ALA A 67 9.82 4.23 -9.37
CA ALA A 67 10.17 5.16 -10.44
C ALA A 67 10.66 6.50 -9.88
N ARG A 68 9.98 7.04 -8.86
CA ARG A 68 10.36 8.31 -8.20
C ARG A 68 11.71 8.23 -7.52
N SER A 69 11.97 7.16 -6.77
CA SER A 69 13.26 6.98 -6.08
C SER A 69 14.46 6.85 -7.03
N ARG A 70 14.22 6.48 -8.30
CA ARG A 70 15.27 6.36 -9.34
C ARG A 70 15.47 7.63 -10.16
N ALA A 71 14.44 8.47 -10.30
CA ALA A 71 14.48 9.67 -11.13
C ALA A 71 14.85 10.94 -10.36
N GLY A 72 14.69 10.95 -9.03
CA GLY A 72 14.86 12.13 -8.18
C GLY A 72 16.04 12.06 -7.21
N GLN A 73 16.13 13.08 -6.36
CA GLN A 73 16.97 13.03 -5.17
C GLN A 73 16.41 12.03 -4.17
N PHE A 74 17.30 11.41 -3.40
CA PHE A 74 16.90 10.47 -2.34
C PHE A 74 15.88 11.11 -1.40
N THR A 75 14.75 10.42 -1.22
CA THR A 75 13.66 10.82 -0.33
C THR A 75 13.23 9.60 0.49
N GLU A 76 13.39 9.64 1.81
CA GLU A 76 13.00 8.53 2.72
C GLU A 76 11.52 8.16 2.58
N ASP A 77 10.66 9.17 2.38
CA ASP A 77 9.21 9.01 2.20
C ASP A 77 8.85 8.10 1.02
N ASP A 78 9.64 8.06 -0.06
CA ASP A 78 9.34 7.19 -1.19
C ASP A 78 9.48 5.70 -0.83
N TYR A 79 10.44 5.35 0.02
CA TYR A 79 10.63 3.99 0.50
C TYR A 79 9.65 3.63 1.61
N LEU A 80 9.33 4.58 2.48
CA LEU A 80 8.32 4.41 3.51
C LEU A 80 6.94 4.15 2.90
N ASP A 81 6.53 4.97 1.93
CA ASP A 81 5.27 4.81 1.20
C ASP A 81 5.21 3.48 0.46
N LYS A 82 6.31 3.08 -0.20
CA LYS A 82 6.39 1.78 -0.87
C LYS A 82 6.15 0.65 0.13
N THR A 83 6.75 0.72 1.31
CA THR A 83 6.58 -0.27 2.38
C THR A 83 5.12 -0.33 2.86
N ALA A 84 4.50 0.83 3.07
CA ALA A 84 3.09 0.93 3.44
C ALA A 84 2.16 0.35 2.35
N TYR A 85 2.40 0.66 1.08
CA TYR A 85 1.62 0.11 -0.03
C TYR A 85 1.81 -1.40 -0.20
N SER A 86 3.01 -1.92 0.07
CA SER A 86 3.25 -3.36 0.06
C SER A 86 2.45 -4.07 1.17
N ALA A 87 2.36 -3.48 2.36
CA ALA A 87 1.54 -4.03 3.43
C ALA A 87 0.04 -4.02 3.08
N LEU A 88 -0.46 -2.94 2.48
CA LEU A 88 -1.86 -2.83 2.03
C LEU A 88 -2.18 -3.82 0.88
N GLN A 89 -1.24 -4.02 -0.04
CA GLN A 89 -1.34 -5.06 -1.06
C GLN A 89 -1.47 -6.45 -0.43
N ALA A 90 -0.61 -6.78 0.54
CA ALA A 90 -0.63 -8.06 1.23
C ALA A 90 -1.96 -8.28 1.96
N GLU A 91 -2.51 -7.24 2.60
CA GLU A 91 -3.84 -7.29 3.23
C GLU A 91 -4.94 -7.67 2.23
N CYS A 92 -4.96 -7.03 1.05
CA CYS A 92 -5.89 -7.37 -0.02
C CYS A 92 -5.72 -8.83 -0.49
N ALA A 93 -4.48 -9.27 -0.73
CA ALA A 93 -4.19 -10.63 -1.20
C ALA A 93 -4.63 -11.70 -0.19
N ILE A 94 -4.31 -11.52 1.10
CA ILE A 94 -4.70 -12.42 2.19
C ILE A 94 -6.23 -12.47 2.31
N THR A 95 -6.89 -11.31 2.29
CA THR A 95 -8.34 -11.20 2.39
C THR A 95 -9.02 -11.94 1.23
N ASN A 96 -8.56 -11.70 0.00
CA ASN A 96 -9.07 -12.37 -1.21
C ASN A 96 -8.85 -13.89 -1.16
N HIS A 97 -7.67 -14.33 -0.73
CA HIS A 97 -7.36 -15.75 -0.57
C HIS A 97 -8.32 -16.41 0.44
N ASN A 98 -8.53 -15.79 1.59
CA ASN A 98 -9.46 -16.29 2.61
C ASN A 98 -10.90 -16.37 2.09
N TYR A 99 -11.36 -15.37 1.34
CA TYR A 99 -12.69 -15.40 0.71
C TYR A 99 -12.84 -16.55 -0.29
N ARG A 100 -11.80 -16.86 -1.07
CA ARG A 100 -11.83 -17.97 -2.04
C ARG A 100 -11.94 -19.33 -1.35
N ILE A 101 -11.20 -19.53 -0.26
CA ILE A 101 -11.29 -20.73 0.57
C ILE A 101 -12.72 -20.89 1.12
N MET A 102 -13.29 -19.83 1.72
CA MET A 102 -14.64 -19.88 2.30
C MET A 102 -15.72 -20.19 1.26
N ARG A 103 -15.53 -19.78 -0.01
CA ARG A 103 -16.47 -20.05 -1.10
C ARG A 103 -16.27 -21.40 -1.80
N GLY A 104 -15.36 -22.25 -1.32
CA GLY A 104 -15.11 -23.58 -1.91
C GLY A 104 -14.52 -23.54 -3.32
N GLN A 105 -13.98 -22.39 -3.74
CA GLN A 105 -13.30 -22.21 -5.03
C GLN A 105 -11.80 -22.43 -4.80
N CYS A 106 -11.43 -23.69 -4.53
CA CYS A 106 -10.03 -24.06 -4.38
C CYS A 106 -9.39 -24.22 -5.76
N SER A 107 -8.24 -23.58 -5.98
CA SER A 107 -7.34 -23.79 -7.12
C SER A 107 -6.59 -25.11 -7.00
#